data_AF-A0A495X9X0-F1
#
_entry.id   AF-A0A495X9X0-F1
#
_cell.length_a   1.000
_cell.length_b   1.000
_cell.length_c   1.000
_cell.angle_alpha   90.00
_cell.angle_beta   90.00
_cell.angle_gamma   90.00
#
_symmetry.space_group_name_H-M   'P 1'
#
loop_
_entity.id
_entity.type
_entity.pdbx_description
1 polymer ?
#
loop_
_entity_poly.entity_id
_entity_poly.type
_entity_poly.pdbx_seq_one_letter_code
_entity_poly.pdbx_strand_id
1 'polypeptide(L)'
;MRTLVWFAQPSGPLDPIDIQDGRNAPGLAALESMVNSIAVYVLVGGLAAIVIGIGIAVVGPRLGFQHARGVGIGGVVGGVFLGAVVGMASILVNFTYSVFSQ
;
A
#
# COMPACT_ATOMS: atom_id res chain seq x y z
N MET A 1 42.13 -7.83 15.29
CA MET A 1 42.13 -9.09 14.51
C MET A 1 40.76 -9.75 14.70
N ARG A 2 40.07 -10.10 13.61
CA ARG A 2 39.09 -11.20 13.38
C ARG A 2 38.42 -11.80 14.64
N THR A 3 37.10 -11.96 14.73
CA THR A 3 36.29 -12.81 13.83
C THR A 3 34.79 -12.49 13.86
N LEU A 4 34.18 -12.55 12.68
CA LEU A 4 32.75 -12.72 12.43
C LEU A 4 32.22 -13.95 13.18
N VAL A 5 31.10 -13.81 13.89
CA VAL A 5 30.24 -14.95 14.23
C VAL A 5 28.85 -14.65 13.66
N TRP A 6 28.72 -15.01 12.40
CA TRP A 6 27.45 -15.29 11.76
C TRP A 6 26.91 -16.57 12.42
N PHE A 7 25.66 -16.53 12.90
CA PHE A 7 24.84 -17.65 13.42
C PHE A 7 25.04 -18.12 14.86
N ALA A 8 24.13 -17.68 15.73
CA ALA A 8 23.46 -18.60 16.66
C ALA A 8 22.09 -17.98 17.02
N GLN A 9 21.03 -18.36 16.29
CA GLN A 9 19.69 -18.26 16.86
C GLN A 9 19.60 -19.37 17.92
N PRO A 10 19.40 -19.04 19.21
CA PRO A 10 19.26 -20.05 20.25
C PRO A 10 18.03 -20.91 19.93
N SER A 11 18.28 -22.19 19.72
CA SER A 11 17.30 -23.25 19.54
C SER A 11 16.54 -23.49 20.85
N GLY A 12 15.56 -22.65 21.14
CA GLY A 12 14.51 -22.95 22.10
C GLY A 12 13.52 -23.98 21.53
N PRO A 13 12.65 -24.57 22.37
CA PRO A 13 11.52 -25.36 21.89
C PRO A 13 10.78 -24.55 20.83
N LEU A 14 10.57 -25.13 19.66
CA LEU A 14 9.81 -24.47 18.60
C LEU A 14 8.47 -24.09 19.21
N ASP A 15 8.19 -22.78 19.29
CA ASP A 15 6.86 -22.31 19.68
C ASP A 15 5.85 -23.09 18.83
N PRO A 16 4.84 -23.73 19.45
CA PRO A 16 3.84 -24.47 18.71
C PRO A 16 3.33 -23.58 17.59
N ILE A 17 3.35 -24.07 16.35
CA ILE A 17 2.69 -23.39 15.24
C ILE A 17 1.23 -23.26 15.67
N ASP A 18 0.85 -22.06 16.07
CA ASP A 18 -0.49 -21.76 16.51
C ASP A 18 -1.39 -21.67 15.28
N ILE A 19 -2.01 -22.81 14.94
CA ILE A 19 -2.96 -22.93 13.82
C ILE A 19 -4.33 -22.36 14.23
N GLN A 20 -4.57 -22.01 15.50
CA GLN A 20 -5.87 -21.47 15.92
C GLN A 20 -6.13 -20.07 15.33
N ASP A 21 -5.07 -19.29 15.04
CA ASP A 21 -5.24 -17.95 14.50
C ASP A 21 -5.00 -17.81 13.00
N GLY A 22 -4.44 -18.81 12.29
CA GLY A 22 -4.22 -18.80 10.82
C GLY A 22 -3.37 -17.64 10.24
N ARG A 23 -3.08 -16.63 11.06
CA ARG A 23 -2.44 -15.34 10.78
C ARG A 23 -0.94 -15.39 11.03
N ASN A 24 -0.51 -16.33 11.86
CA ASN A 24 0.89 -16.58 12.22
C ASN A 24 1.58 -17.59 11.28
N ALA A 25 0.95 -17.96 10.16
CA ALA A 25 1.61 -18.74 9.13
C ALA A 25 2.72 -17.86 8.47
N PRO A 26 4.00 -18.30 8.44
CA PRO A 26 5.11 -17.49 7.92
C PRO A 26 4.90 -17.01 6.48
N GLY A 27 4.17 -17.78 5.67
CA GLY A 27 3.81 -17.40 4.31
C GLY A 27 2.77 -16.27 4.21
N LEU A 28 1.87 -16.17 5.18
CA LEU A 28 0.84 -15.12 5.21
C LEU A 28 1.45 -13.76 5.58
N ALA A 29 2.38 -13.76 6.55
CA ALA A 29 3.10 -12.55 6.97
C ALA A 29 3.96 -11.97 5.83
N ALA A 30 4.59 -12.82 5.02
CA ALA A 30 5.34 -12.39 3.84
C ALA A 30 4.43 -11.75 2.77
N LEU A 31 3.26 -12.33 2.53
CA LEU A 31 2.26 -11.78 1.62
C LEU A 31 1.70 -10.44 2.12
N GLU A 32 1.41 -10.33 3.41
CA GLU A 32 0.93 -9.09 4.03
C GLU A 32 1.98 -7.97 3.90
N SER A 33 3.26 -8.28 4.13
CA SER A 33 4.36 -7.32 3.92
C SER A 33 4.46 -6.88 2.46
N MET A 34 4.29 -7.79 1.50
CA MET A 34 4.31 -7.44 0.07
C MET A 34 3.13 -6.55 -0.30
N VAL A 35 1.92 -6.90 0.10
CA VAL A 35 0.71 -6.10 -0.17
C VAL A 35 0.82 -4.72 0.47
N ASN A 36 1.31 -4.64 1.71
CA ASN A 36 1.53 -3.36 2.38
C ASN A 36 2.53 -2.47 1.61
N SER A 37 3.64 -3.05 1.15
CA SER A 37 4.62 -2.31 0.34
C SER A 37 4.00 -1.76 -0.95
N ILE A 38 3.20 -2.57 -1.65
CA ILE A 38 2.50 -2.16 -2.88
C ILE A 38 1.49 -1.06 -2.56
N ALA A 39 0.71 -1.20 -1.50
CA ALA A 39 -0.28 -0.21 -1.09
C ALA A 39 0.37 1.16 -0.83
N VAL A 40 1.54 1.18 -0.16
CA VAL A 40 2.30 2.41 0.06
C VAL A 40 2.73 3.04 -1.27
N TYR A 41 3.30 2.27 -2.20
CA TYR A 41 3.69 2.80 -3.51
C TYR A 41 2.51 3.33 -4.31
N VAL A 42 1.35 2.67 -4.25
CA VAL A 42 0.12 3.11 -4.92
C VAL A 42 -0.39 4.42 -4.32
N LEU A 43 -0.38 4.55 -2.98
CA LEU A 43 -0.77 5.78 -2.29
C LEU A 43 0.16 6.95 -2.63
N VAL A 44 1.47 6.72 -2.59
CA VAL A 44 2.47 7.74 -2.94
C VAL A 44 2.36 8.13 -4.42
N GLY A 45 2.19 7.16 -5.31
CA GLY A 45 1.96 7.40 -6.73
C GLY A 45 0.68 8.18 -7.01
N GLY A 46 -0.42 7.85 -6.30
CA GLY A 46 -1.69 8.58 -6.38
C GLY A 46 -1.56 10.02 -5.90
N LEU A 47 -0.85 10.27 -4.79
CA LEU A 47 -0.54 11.61 -4.31
C LEU A 47 0.30 12.39 -5.33
N ALA A 48 1.33 11.78 -5.91
CA ALA A 48 2.13 12.41 -6.95
C ALA A 48 1.29 12.75 -8.19
N ALA A 49 0.40 11.85 -8.62
CA ALA A 49 -0.52 12.09 -9.74
C ALA A 49 -1.48 13.26 -9.47
N ILE A 50 -1.97 13.42 -8.24
CA ILE A 50 -2.78 14.56 -7.84
C ILE A 50 -1.97 15.85 -7.91
N VAL A 51 -0.78 15.88 -7.31
CA VAL A 51 0.07 17.08 -7.28
C VAL A 51 0.45 17.52 -8.70
N ILE A 52 0.91 16.57 -9.52
CA ILE A 52 1.27 16.82 -10.92
C ILE A 52 0.01 17.23 -11.71
N GLY A 53 -1.12 16.56 -11.51
CA GLY A 53 -2.39 16.88 -12.14
C GLY A 53 -2.88 18.29 -11.84
N ILE A 54 -2.78 18.73 -10.57
CA ILE A 54 -3.08 20.11 -10.17
C ILE A 54 -2.13 21.08 -10.87
N GLY A 55 -0.83 20.79 -10.88
CA GLY A 55 0.18 21.60 -11.56
C GLY A 55 -0.13 21.78 -13.05
N ILE A 56 -0.45 20.70 -13.74
CA ILE A 56 -0.84 20.70 -15.16
C ILE A 56 -2.15 21.47 -15.36
N ALA A 57 -3.14 21.29 -14.47
CA ALA A 57 -4.44 21.95 -14.60
C ALA A 57 -4.37 23.47 -14.37
N VAL A 58 -3.48 23.94 -13.50
CA VAL A 58 -3.31 25.36 -13.16
C VAL A 58 -2.36 26.08 -14.12
N VAL A 59 -1.23 25.45 -14.44
CA VAL A 59 -0.17 26.06 -15.27
C VAL A 59 -0.41 25.81 -16.75
N GLY A 60 -0.93 24.64 -17.13
CA GLY A 60 -1.12 24.23 -18.53
C GLY A 60 -1.94 25.21 -19.38
N PRO A 61 -3.10 25.72 -18.91
CA PRO A 61 -3.87 26.72 -19.66
C PRO A 61 -3.12 28.04 -19.85
N ARG A 62 -2.24 28.40 -18.90
CA ARG A 62 -1.43 29.63 -18.96
C ARG A 62 -0.28 29.52 -19.97
N LEU A 63 0.13 28.31 -20.31
CA LEU A 63 1.16 28.02 -21.31
C LEU A 63 0.58 27.81 -22.72
N GLY A 64 -0.72 28.04 -22.93
CA GLY A 64 -1.36 27.95 -24.25
C GLY A 64 -1.89 26.56 -24.62
N PHE A 65 -1.80 25.58 -23.73
CA PHE A 65 -2.36 24.25 -23.98
C PHE A 65 -3.87 24.21 -23.72
N GLN A 66 -4.66 24.18 -24.79
CA GLN A 66 -6.13 24.14 -24.72
C GLN A 66 -6.69 22.90 -23.99
N HIS A 67 -5.96 21.77 -24.01
CA HIS A 67 -6.41 20.50 -23.41
C HIS A 67 -5.74 20.17 -22.05
N ALA A 68 -4.74 20.94 -21.61
CA ALA A 68 -3.97 20.59 -20.41
C ALA A 68 -4.84 20.58 -19.14
N ARG A 69 -5.87 21.42 -19.06
CA ARG A 69 -6.80 21.41 -17.92
C ARG A 69 -7.53 20.08 -17.77
N GLY A 70 -7.96 19.48 -18.88
CA GLY A 70 -8.66 18.19 -18.89
C GLY A 70 -7.75 17.04 -18.44
N VAL A 71 -6.51 17.02 -18.94
CA VAL A 71 -5.50 16.03 -18.54
C VAL A 71 -5.14 16.16 -17.06
N GLY A 72 -4.95 17.39 -16.58
CA GLY A 72 -4.64 17.65 -15.18
C GLY A 72 -5.77 17.25 -14.23
N ILE A 73 -7.02 17.60 -14.56
CA ILE A 73 -8.20 17.18 -13.77
C ILE A 73 -8.35 15.65 -13.82
N GLY A 74 -8.12 15.01 -14.97
CA GLY A 74 -8.13 13.55 -15.09
C GLY A 74 -7.13 12.87 -14.16
N GLY A 75 -5.92 13.43 -14.05
CA GLY A 75 -4.90 12.95 -13.11
C GLY A 75 -5.31 13.10 -11.64
N VAL A 76 -5.94 14.21 -11.28
CA VAL A 76 -6.47 14.43 -9.92
C VAL A 76 -7.58 13.46 -9.58
N VAL A 77 -8.56 13.30 -10.47
CA VAL A 77 -9.69 12.37 -10.27
C VAL A 77 -9.20 10.94 -10.19
N GLY A 78 -8.27 10.53 -11.05
CA GLY A 78 -7.67 9.20 -11.02
C GLY A 78 -6.91 8.92 -9.72
N GLY A 79 -6.13 9.89 -9.22
CA GLY A 79 -5.42 9.75 -7.95
C GLY A 79 -6.35 9.69 -6.74
N VAL A 80 -7.42 10.49 -6.71
CA VAL A 80 -8.45 10.43 -5.66
C VAL A 80 -9.19 9.08 -5.69
N PHE A 81 -9.53 8.60 -6.89
CA PHE A 81 -10.18 7.30 -7.05
C PHE A 81 -9.30 6.15 -6.56
N LEU A 82 -8.02 6.14 -6.90
CA LEU A 82 -7.05 5.16 -6.38
C LEU A 82 -6.98 5.18 -4.85
N GLY A 83 -6.90 6.38 -4.25
CA GLY A 83 -6.92 6.52 -2.79
C GLY A 83 -8.20 5.99 -2.16
N ALA A 84 -9.35 6.25 -2.76
CA ALA A 84 -10.64 5.75 -2.30
C ALA A 84 -10.73 4.21 -2.36
N VAL A 85 -10.23 3.60 -3.44
CA VAL A 85 -10.20 2.13 -3.58
C VAL A 85 -9.30 1.48 -2.53
N VAL A 86 -8.09 2.03 -2.31
CA VAL A 86 -7.16 1.53 -1.28
C VAL A 86 -7.75 1.71 0.12
N GLY A 87 -8.39 2.85 0.38
CA GLY A 87 -9.09 3.10 1.65
C GLY A 87 -10.24 2.12 1.89
N MET A 88 -11.09 1.88 0.88
CA MET A 88 -12.19 0.92 0.98
C MET A 88 -11.72 -0.51 1.23
N ALA A 89 -10.56 -0.91 0.69
CA ALA A 89 -10.00 -2.23 0.96
C ALA A 89 -9.76 -2.47 2.46
N SER A 90 -9.30 -1.46 3.21
CA SER A 90 -9.10 -1.58 4.66
C SER A 90 -10.41 -1.82 5.43
N ILE A 91 -11.49 -1.17 5.01
CA ILE A 91 -12.82 -1.32 5.61
C ILE A 91 -13.35 -2.73 5.34
N LEU A 92 -13.17 -3.22 4.10
CA LEU A 92 -13.62 -4.54 3.69
C LEU A 92 -12.89 -5.66 4.45
N VAL A 93 -11.58 -5.49 4.66
CA VAL A 93 -10.77 -6.42 5.46
C VAL A 93 -11.27 -6.45 6.91
N ASN A 94 -11.46 -5.29 7.54
CA ASN A 94 -12.00 -5.23 8.90
C ASN A 94 -13.40 -5.83 9.03
N PHE A 95 -14.28 -5.56 8.06
CA PHE A 95 -15.61 -6.15 8.02
C PHE A 95 -15.55 -7.68 7.91
N THR A 96 -14.70 -8.20 7.02
CA THR A 96 -14.49 -9.64 6.85
C THR A 96 -14.04 -10.29 8.16
N TYR A 97 -13.02 -9.73 8.82
CA TYR A 97 -12.60 -10.25 10.13
C TYR A 97 -13.73 -10.20 11.16
N SER A 98 -14.53 -9.13 11.21
CA SER A 98 -15.63 -9.02 12.17
C SER A 98 -16.74 -10.05 11.96
N VAL A 99 -16.99 -10.47 10.71
CA VAL A 99 -18.05 -11.41 10.36
C VAL A 99 -17.60 -12.87 10.48
N PHE A 100 -16.34 -13.16 10.14
CA PHE A 100 -15.81 -14.53 10.12
C PHE A 100 -15.02 -14.93 11.37
N SER A 101 -14.79 -14.01 12.32
CA SER A 101 -14.22 -14.32 13.66
C SER A 101 -15.26 -14.44 14.77
N GLN A 102 -16.56 -14.41 14.43
CA GLN A 102 -17.65 -14.90 15.29
C GLN A 102 -17.85 -16.39 15.08
#